data_AF-A0A7C5F4U4-F1
#
_entry.id   AF-A0A7C5F4U4-F1
#
_cell.length_a   1.000
_cell.length_b   1.000
_cell.length_c   1.000
_cell.angle_alpha   90.00
_cell.angle_beta   90.00
_cell.angle_gamma   90.00
#
_symmetry.space_group_name_H-M   'P 1'
#
loop_
_entity.id
_entity.type
_entity.pdbx_description
1 polymer ?
#
loop_
_entity_poly.entity_id
_entity_poly.type
_entity_poly.pdbx_seq_one_letter_code
_entity_poly.pdbx_strand_id
1 'polypeptide(L)'
;MPQTLRALVIFLLLALSSNLFATEFKSAESFSLSSSDQIADDLIITGKNVKIDGEVLGDLITFCRSNSIKGRVENSAFNFSQYLDVSGQINGSLTSFCQSLSLS
;
A
#
# COMPACT_ATOMS: atom_id res chain seq x y z
N MET A 1 -42.00 10.66 18.54
CA MET A 1 -41.74 10.35 17.11
C MET A 1 -40.44 10.93 16.53
N PRO A 2 -40.02 12.19 16.81
CA PRO A 2 -38.79 12.72 16.19
C PRO A 2 -37.48 12.23 16.85
N GLN A 3 -37.51 11.90 18.14
CA GLN A 3 -36.32 11.44 18.88
C GLN A 3 -35.87 10.03 18.45
N THR A 4 -36.82 9.13 18.16
CA THR A 4 -36.54 7.79 17.64
C THR A 4 -35.98 7.83 16.21
N LEU A 5 -36.45 8.77 15.38
CA LEU A 5 -35.92 8.99 14.03
C LEU A 5 -34.48 9.50 14.06
N ARG A 6 -34.16 10.44 14.96
CA ARG A 6 -32.78 10.92 15.16
C ARG A 6 -31.85 9.80 15.63
N ALA A 7 -32.29 8.97 16.58
CA ALA A 7 -31.51 7.84 17.07
C ALA A 7 -31.23 6.82 15.96
N LEU A 8 -32.21 6.56 15.09
CA LEU A 8 -32.05 5.64 13.94
C LEU A 8 -31.06 6.19 12.91
N VAL A 9 -31.10 7.49 12.62
CA VAL A 9 -30.16 8.14 11.68
C VAL A 9 -28.73 8.10 12.22
N ILE A 10 -28.54 8.37 13.51
CA ILE A 10 -27.21 8.29 14.16
C ILE A 10 -26.70 6.84 14.15
N PHE A 11 -27.55 5.87 14.46
CA PHE A 11 -27.20 4.45 14.43
C PHE A 11 -26.81 3.98 13.01
N LEU A 12 -27.52 4.47 11.98
CA LEU A 12 -27.20 4.17 10.59
C LEU A 12 -25.86 4.79 10.16
N LEU A 13 -25.57 6.03 10.59
CA LEU A 13 -24.30 6.69 10.32
C LEU A 13 -23.11 5.98 11.01
N LEU A 14 -23.31 5.49 12.23
CA LEU A 14 -22.30 4.69 12.95
C LEU A 14 -22.09 3.32 12.31
N ALA A 15 -23.14 2.70 11.76
CA ALA A 15 -23.01 1.43 11.05
C ALA A 15 -22.25 1.55 9.71
N LEU A 16 -22.11 2.76 9.18
CA LEU A 16 -21.40 3.06 7.94
C LEU A 16 -19.93 3.46 8.16
N SER A 17 -19.42 3.48 9.41
CA SER A 17 -18.00 3.73 9.65
C SER A 17 -17.19 2.53 9.16
N SER A 18 -16.71 2.61 7.91
CA SER A 18 -15.76 1.66 7.35
C SER A 18 -14.53 1.59 8.27
N ASN A 19 -14.00 0.38 8.48
CA ASN A 19 -12.75 0.19 9.22
C ASN A 19 -11.64 1.01 8.56
N LEU A 20 -11.20 2.11 9.20
CA LEU A 20 -9.92 2.76 8.87
C LEU A 20 -8.81 1.89 9.46
N PHE A 21 -8.35 0.90 8.71
CA PHE A 21 -7.09 0.25 9.02
C PHE A 21 -5.98 1.20 8.58
N ALA A 22 -5.24 1.74 9.55
CA ALA A 22 -4.11 2.66 9.32
C ALA A 22 -2.94 2.02 8.52
N THR A 23 -3.02 0.73 8.23
CA THR A 23 -1.98 -0.01 7.51
C THR A 23 -2.60 -1.29 6.94
N GLU A 24 -2.30 -1.57 5.68
CA GLU A 24 -2.60 -2.85 5.04
C GLU A 24 -1.41 -3.80 5.11
N PHE A 25 -1.63 -4.98 5.68
CA PHE A 25 -0.66 -6.07 5.69
C PHE A 25 -1.02 -7.10 4.63
N LYS A 26 -0.08 -7.43 3.75
CA LYS A 26 -0.23 -8.50 2.75
C LYS A 26 0.90 -9.51 2.88
N SER A 27 0.57 -10.78 2.66
CA SER A 27 1.54 -11.87 2.60
C SER A 27 1.12 -12.84 1.50
N ALA A 28 1.96 -13.01 0.50
CA ALA A 28 1.72 -13.90 -0.63
C ALA A 28 3.04 -14.33 -1.26
N GLU A 29 3.09 -15.49 -1.91
CA GLU A 29 4.30 -15.88 -2.65
C GLU A 29 4.59 -14.88 -3.78
N SER A 30 3.57 -14.43 -4.48
CA SER A 30 3.64 -13.37 -5.49
C SER A 30 2.49 -12.41 -5.29
N PHE A 31 2.78 -11.12 -5.20
CA PHE A 31 1.78 -10.06 -5.09
C PHE A 31 1.92 -9.07 -6.24
N SER A 32 0.78 -8.61 -6.75
CA SER A 32 0.70 -7.58 -7.79
C SER A 32 -0.40 -6.60 -7.44
N LEU A 33 -0.04 -5.32 -7.31
CA LEU A 33 -1.00 -4.21 -7.29
C LEU A 33 -1.12 -3.68 -8.71
N SER A 34 -2.31 -3.81 -9.32
CA SER A 34 -2.55 -3.41 -10.70
C SER A 34 -2.56 -1.88 -10.84
N SER A 35 -2.31 -1.35 -12.04
CA SER A 35 -2.31 0.10 -12.29
C SER A 35 -3.66 0.79 -12.09
N SER A 36 -4.77 0.05 -12.06
CA SER A 36 -6.11 0.56 -11.73
C SER A 36 -6.41 0.59 -10.24
N ASP A 37 -5.56 -0.06 -9.44
CA ASP A 37 -5.82 -0.30 -8.03
C ASP A 37 -5.00 0.69 -7.20
N GLN A 38 -5.57 1.07 -6.05
CA GLN A 38 -4.91 1.93 -5.08
C GLN A 38 -5.03 1.32 -3.68
N ILE A 39 -3.97 1.46 -2.90
CA ILE A 39 -3.99 1.26 -1.46
C ILE A 39 -4.06 2.64 -0.82
N ALA A 40 -5.15 2.90 -0.09
CA ALA A 40 -5.45 4.22 0.44
C ALA A 40 -4.57 4.65 1.63
N ASP A 41 -3.74 3.74 2.13
CA ASP A 41 -2.94 3.91 3.35
C ASP A 41 -1.56 3.25 3.18
N ASP A 42 -0.83 3.06 4.29
CA ASP A 42 0.45 2.36 4.31
C ASP A 42 0.30 0.88 3.88
N LEU A 43 1.25 0.38 3.09
CA LEU A 43 1.30 -1.02 2.66
C LEU A 43 2.56 -1.71 3.20
N ILE A 44 2.36 -2.72 4.04
CA ILE A 44 3.42 -3.63 4.48
C ILE A 44 3.22 -4.98 3.81
N ILE A 45 4.22 -5.42 3.03
CA ILE A 45 4.12 -6.65 2.26
C ILE A 45 5.34 -7.55 2.36
N THR A 46 5.08 -8.85 2.49
CA THR A 46 6.07 -9.91 2.39
C THR A 46 5.75 -10.91 1.28
N GLY A 47 6.77 -11.42 0.58
CA GLY A 47 6.60 -12.39 -0.49
C GLY A 47 7.87 -12.76 -1.25
N LYS A 48 7.81 -13.63 -2.26
CA LYS A 48 8.97 -13.84 -3.15
C LYS A 48 9.04 -12.74 -4.21
N ASN A 49 7.92 -12.43 -4.84
CA ASN A 49 7.85 -11.40 -5.88
C ASN A 49 6.77 -10.37 -5.53
N VAL A 50 7.15 -9.09 -5.54
CA VAL A 50 6.23 -7.97 -5.31
C VAL A 50 6.27 -7.06 -6.53
N LYS A 51 5.09 -6.75 -7.07
CA LYS A 51 4.92 -5.82 -8.19
C LYS A 51 3.93 -4.74 -7.80
N ILE A 52 4.35 -3.48 -7.88
CA ILE A 52 3.55 -2.31 -7.55
C ILE A 52 3.40 -1.49 -8.84
N ASP A 53 2.35 -1.77 -9.61
CA ASP A 53 2.00 -0.98 -10.80
C ASP A 53 0.95 0.11 -10.48
N GLY A 54 0.19 -0.07 -9.40
CA GLY A 54 -0.81 0.88 -8.90
C GLY A 54 -0.26 1.92 -7.93
N GLU A 55 -1.16 2.57 -7.19
CA GLU A 55 -0.83 3.65 -6.27
C GLU A 55 -0.88 3.20 -4.81
N VAL A 56 0.11 3.62 -4.02
CA VAL A 56 0.11 3.51 -2.56
C VAL A 56 0.09 4.93 -2.01
N LEU A 57 -1.01 5.30 -1.36
CA LEU A 57 -1.22 6.67 -0.86
C LEU A 57 -0.48 6.96 0.47
N GLY A 58 0.02 5.92 1.13
CA GLY A 58 0.90 6.01 2.30
C GLY A 58 2.36 5.63 2.01
N ASP A 59 3.00 5.04 3.01
CA ASP A 59 4.33 4.43 2.93
C ASP A 59 4.27 2.99 2.39
N LEU A 60 5.31 2.58 1.66
CA LEU A 60 5.47 1.22 1.16
C LEU A 60 6.63 0.52 1.88
N ILE A 61 6.37 -0.58 2.59
CA ILE A 61 7.39 -1.41 3.22
C ILE A 61 7.36 -2.81 2.62
N THR A 62 8.46 -3.25 2.00
CA THR A 62 8.53 -4.55 1.30
C THR A 62 9.63 -5.45 1.85
N PHE A 63 9.30 -6.73 2.05
CA PHE A 63 10.24 -7.80 2.39
C PHE A 63 10.10 -8.91 1.34
N CYS A 64 11.00 -8.95 0.35
CA CYS A 64 10.86 -9.92 -0.72
C CYS A 64 12.15 -10.35 -1.40
N ARG A 65 12.08 -11.22 -2.41
CA ARG A 65 13.25 -11.54 -3.24
C ARG A 65 13.39 -10.54 -4.38
N SER A 66 12.31 -10.30 -5.11
CA SER A 66 12.26 -9.38 -6.25
C SER A 66 11.15 -8.36 -6.06
N ASN A 67 11.47 -7.07 -6.18
CA ASN A 67 10.52 -5.97 -6.09
C ASN A 67 10.56 -5.12 -7.36
N SER A 68 9.40 -4.81 -7.94
CA SER A 68 9.26 -3.87 -9.06
C SER A 68 8.24 -2.80 -8.69
N ILE A 69 8.69 -1.54 -8.68
CA ILE A 69 7.87 -0.36 -8.38
C ILE A 69 7.76 0.47 -9.66
N LYS A 70 6.63 0.31 -10.37
CA LYS A 70 6.31 1.03 -11.61
C LYS A 70 5.22 2.09 -11.41
N GLY A 71 4.39 1.90 -10.40
CA GLY A 71 3.35 2.83 -10.01
C GLY A 71 3.89 3.96 -9.11
N ARG A 72 3.01 4.49 -8.26
CA ARG A 72 3.31 5.66 -7.44
C ARG A 72 3.26 5.32 -5.95
N VAL A 73 4.24 5.80 -5.20
CA VAL A 73 4.23 5.84 -3.73
C VAL A 73 4.20 7.30 -3.32
N GLU A 74 3.11 7.71 -2.65
CA GLU A 74 2.89 9.11 -2.26
C GLU A 74 3.85 9.61 -1.18
N ASN A 75 4.26 8.73 -0.29
CA ASN A 75 5.23 9.05 0.75
C ASN A 75 6.54 8.29 0.48
N SER A 76 7.03 7.52 1.44
CA SER A 76 8.34 6.87 1.36
C SER A 76 8.24 5.38 1.07
N ALA A 77 9.32 4.81 0.52
CA ALA A 77 9.45 3.39 0.30
C ALA A 77 10.65 2.82 1.08
N PHE A 78 10.39 1.78 1.86
CA PHE A 78 11.36 1.00 2.61
C PHE A 78 11.45 -0.40 2.01
N ASN A 79 12.50 -0.66 1.24
CA ASN A 79 12.65 -1.91 0.51
C ASN A 79 13.72 -2.82 1.15
N PHE A 80 13.34 -4.07 1.39
CA PHE A 80 14.25 -5.14 1.78
C PHE A 80 14.11 -6.27 0.76
N SER A 81 14.97 -6.28 -0.27
CA SER A 81 14.91 -7.27 -1.35
C SER A 81 16.27 -7.72 -1.88
N GLN A 82 16.35 -8.79 -2.68
CA GLN A 82 17.59 -9.09 -3.42
C GLN A 82 17.71 -8.15 -4.62
N TYR A 83 16.61 -8.00 -5.38
CA TYR A 83 16.53 -7.19 -6.58
C TYR A 83 15.42 -6.14 -6.42
N LEU A 84 15.75 -4.88 -6.70
CA LEU A 84 14.81 -3.77 -6.74
C LEU A 84 14.91 -3.06 -8.10
N ASP A 85 13.78 -2.98 -8.80
CA ASP A 85 13.59 -2.20 -10.03
C ASP A 85 12.57 -1.08 -9.76
N VAL A 86 12.99 0.17 -9.90
CA VAL A 86 12.14 1.35 -9.73
C VAL A 86 12.12 2.15 -11.03
N SER A 87 10.96 2.13 -11.70
CA SER A 87 10.65 2.94 -12.88
C SER A 87 9.44 3.85 -12.69
N GLY A 88 8.81 3.77 -11.51
CA GLY A 88 7.71 4.62 -11.08
C GLY A 88 8.16 5.83 -10.25
N GLN A 89 7.21 6.46 -9.58
CA GLN A 89 7.44 7.67 -8.78
C GLN A 89 7.35 7.38 -7.29
N ILE A 90 8.37 7.79 -6.53
CA ILE A 90 8.36 7.82 -5.07
C ILE A 90 8.52 9.29 -4.67
N ASN A 91 7.47 9.87 -4.09
CA ASN A 91 7.41 11.30 -3.79
C ASN A 91 8.24 11.69 -2.55
N GLY A 92 8.33 10.78 -1.57
CA GLY A 92 9.18 10.91 -0.39
C GLY A 92 10.58 10.35 -0.63
N SER A 93 11.06 9.52 0.30
CA SER A 93 12.39 8.91 0.22
C SER A 93 12.33 7.43 -0.12
N LEU A 94 13.29 6.95 -0.91
CA LEU A 94 13.56 5.52 -1.07
C LEU A 94 14.71 5.11 -0.14
N THR A 95 14.42 4.27 0.85
CA THR A 95 15.43 3.61 1.70
C THR A 95 15.46 2.13 1.33
N SER A 96 16.58 1.62 0.83
CA SER A 96 16.67 0.23 0.35
C SER A 96 17.87 -0.51 0.90
N PHE A 97 17.65 -1.77 1.27
CA PHE A 97 18.68 -2.78 1.45
C PHE A 97 18.51 -3.84 0.37
N CYS A 98 19.40 -3.85 -0.64
CA CYS A 98 19.34 -4.80 -1.74
C CYS A 98 20.69 -5.13 -2.35
N GLN A 99 20.76 -6.26 -3.08
CA GLN A 99 21.97 -6.66 -3.82
C GLN A 99 22.11 -5.88 -5.13
N SER A 100 20.98 -5.61 -5.79
CA SER A 100 20.94 -4.84 -7.03
C SER A 100 19.76 -3.88 -7.02
N LEU A 101 20.05 -2.63 -7.36
CA LEU A 101 19.08 -1.55 -7.54
C LEU A 101 19.19 -1.04 -8.98
N SER A 102 18.06 -1.01 -9.68
CA SER A 102 17.90 -0.26 -10.93
C SER A 102 16.92 0.88 -10.70
N LEU A 103 17.30 2.08 -11.14
CA LEU A 103 16.51 3.30 -11.04
C LEU A 103 16.52 3.96 -12.43
N SER A 104 15.34 4.19 -13.01
CA SER A 104 15.17 4.73 -14.36
C SER A 104 14.10 5.79 -14.43
#